data_AF-A0A511DWP6-F1
#
_entry.id   AF-A0A511DWP6-F1
#
_cell.length_a   1.000
_cell.length_b   1.000
_cell.length_c   1.000
_cell.angle_alpha   90.00
_cell.angle_beta   90.00
_cell.angle_gamma   90.00
#
_symmetry.space_group_name_H-M   'P 1'
#
loop_
_entity.id
_entity.type
_entity.pdbx_description
1 polymer ?
#
loop_
_entity_poly.entity_id
_entity_poly.type
_entity_poly.pdbx_seq_one_letter_code
_entity_poly.pdbx_strand_id
1 'polypeptide(L)'
;MRIEQSPEFQIHLQTLKSKEQIFLETIYNVGNGHFGVRDSNPLQGNNPDYIGSPGLFINGFFDYKEVSYGEKYRGYPDNNQVINRLFDPRAIRIKVGSEDSLTDHFKVENIDKNLDMQTGLLHELFSVTTPENRNFNLVVESFASLSKTNVFGVKYSIIPTNFSDEVEIIKVHDYVNQKVHQQDDDIRVSTDLGQMQLDFIPDNGQPSYLVTTFRSQQGAIITLRLLKTSSQILQLNISEIVTIIMATGVSILPNPVVPKSLNFYLLLAIFIHWLTPICTPTNTFPHWTTTSWIRRSNLN
;
A
#
# COMPACT_ATOMS: atom_id res chain seq x y z
N MET A 1 -25.16 7.21 -0.48
CA MET A 1 -25.65 5.85 -0.77
C MET A 1 -25.00 4.93 0.25
N ARG A 2 -25.75 4.42 1.23
CA ARG A 2 -25.26 3.42 2.19
C ARG A 2 -25.43 2.08 1.48
N ILE A 3 -24.33 1.47 1.06
CA ILE A 3 -24.38 0.13 0.49
C ILE A 3 -24.70 -0.78 1.67
N GLU A 4 -25.87 -1.43 1.65
CA GLU A 4 -26.21 -2.42 2.66
C GLU A 4 -25.27 -3.61 2.48
N GLN A 5 -24.54 -3.96 3.54
CA GLN A 5 -23.60 -5.08 3.51
C GLN A 5 -24.40 -6.38 3.41
N SER A 6 -24.32 -7.06 2.27
CA SER A 6 -24.89 -8.39 2.13
C SER A 6 -23.97 -9.42 2.79
N PRO A 7 -24.49 -10.34 3.62
CA PRO A 7 -23.69 -11.38 4.27
C PRO A 7 -23.04 -12.35 3.26
N GLU A 8 -23.60 -12.47 2.05
CA GLU A 8 -23.09 -13.34 0.98
C GLU A 8 -21.76 -12.89 0.35
N PHE A 9 -21.35 -11.63 0.56
CA PHE A 9 -20.12 -11.06 0.01
C PHE A 9 -19.05 -10.81 1.09
N GLN A 10 -19.18 -11.44 2.24
CA GLN A 10 -18.24 -11.28 3.36
C GLN A 10 -17.34 -12.51 3.46
N ILE A 11 -16.03 -12.30 3.52
CA ILE A 11 -15.07 -13.35 3.87
C ILE A 11 -14.67 -13.14 5.32
N HIS A 12 -15.27 -13.91 6.22
CA HIS A 12 -15.00 -13.85 7.65
C HIS A 12 -13.88 -14.83 8.06
N LEU A 13 -12.98 -14.42 8.96
CA LEU A 13 -11.85 -15.22 9.45
C LEU A 13 -12.30 -16.57 10.02
N GLN A 14 -13.45 -16.58 10.69
CA GLN A 14 -14.03 -17.76 11.33
C GLN A 14 -14.50 -18.81 10.31
N THR A 15 -14.72 -18.43 9.06
CA THR A 15 -15.17 -19.32 7.98
C THR A 15 -14.01 -19.97 7.22
N LEU A 16 -12.79 -19.46 7.38
CA LEU A 16 -11.62 -19.95 6.67
C LEU A 16 -11.10 -21.28 7.26
N LYS A 17 -10.66 -22.17 6.38
CA LYS A 17 -10.12 -23.49 6.76
C LYS A 17 -8.76 -23.42 7.45
N SER A 18 -7.92 -22.47 7.03
CA SER A 18 -6.60 -22.23 7.63
C SER A 18 -6.56 -20.81 8.17
N LYS A 19 -5.84 -20.67 9.29
CA LYS A 19 -5.53 -19.39 9.93
C LYS A 19 -4.03 -19.13 9.97
N GLU A 20 -3.26 -19.89 9.20
CA GLU A 20 -1.83 -19.67 9.03
C GLU A 20 -1.58 -18.34 8.32
N GLN A 21 -0.52 -17.65 8.72
CA GLN A 21 -0.27 -16.28 8.29
C GLN A 21 -0.17 -16.17 6.75
N ILE A 22 0.66 -16.99 6.09
CA ILE A 22 0.80 -17.00 4.62
C ILE A 22 -0.55 -17.15 3.89
N PHE A 23 -1.43 -17.99 4.44
CA PHE A 23 -2.77 -18.21 3.87
C PHE A 23 -3.64 -16.96 4.04
N LEU A 24 -3.67 -16.38 5.24
CA LEU A 24 -4.44 -15.17 5.54
C LEU A 24 -3.97 -13.97 4.71
N GLU A 25 -2.66 -13.75 4.60
CA GLU A 25 -2.07 -12.69 3.78
C GLU A 25 -2.55 -12.73 2.32
N THR A 26 -2.76 -13.95 1.81
CA THR A 26 -3.19 -14.19 0.44
C THR A 26 -4.69 -14.00 0.31
N ILE A 27 -5.51 -14.56 1.19
CA ILE A 27 -6.97 -14.46 1.10
C ILE A 27 -7.46 -13.04 1.35
N TYR A 28 -6.82 -12.31 2.26
CA TYR A 28 -7.20 -10.94 2.64
C TYR A 28 -6.44 -9.85 1.88
N ASN A 29 -5.75 -10.18 0.78
CA ASN A 29 -5.14 -9.15 -0.04
C ASN A 29 -6.20 -8.18 -0.63
N VAL A 30 -5.82 -6.92 -0.84
CA VAL A 30 -6.64 -5.93 -1.54
C VAL A 30 -5.90 -5.39 -2.76
N GLY A 31 -6.61 -5.15 -3.86
CA GLY A 31 -6.01 -4.68 -5.10
C GLY A 31 -7.03 -4.07 -6.06
N ASN A 32 -6.53 -3.31 -7.04
CA ASN A 32 -7.37 -2.57 -8.00
C ASN A 32 -6.90 -2.73 -9.46
N GLY A 33 -6.03 -3.70 -9.73
CA GLY A 33 -5.44 -3.96 -11.06
C GLY A 33 -4.24 -3.08 -11.40
N HIS A 34 -4.09 -1.90 -10.77
CA HIS A 34 -2.86 -1.08 -10.86
C HIS A 34 -1.81 -1.56 -9.85
N PHE A 35 -2.25 -1.88 -8.63
CA PHE A 35 -1.42 -2.54 -7.63
C PHE A 35 -2.24 -3.54 -6.79
N GLY A 36 -1.53 -4.39 -6.06
CA GLY A 36 -2.07 -5.23 -4.99
C GLY A 36 -1.24 -5.07 -3.72
N VAL A 37 -1.90 -5.12 -2.57
CA VAL A 37 -1.28 -5.11 -1.24
C VAL A 37 -1.69 -6.41 -0.56
N ARG A 38 -0.70 -7.25 -0.23
CA ARG A 38 -0.94 -8.43 0.60
C ARG A 38 -1.33 -8.01 2.00
N ASP A 39 -2.22 -8.77 2.62
CA ASP A 39 -2.51 -8.59 4.04
C ASP A 39 -1.25 -8.89 4.88
N SER A 40 -1.22 -8.38 6.11
CA SER A 40 -0.07 -8.46 7.00
C SER A 40 -0.48 -8.16 8.44
N ASN A 41 0.48 -8.30 9.37
CA ASN A 41 0.32 -8.09 10.81
C ASN A 41 0.41 -6.62 11.29
N PRO A 42 0.35 -5.56 10.48
CA PRO A 42 0.92 -4.23 10.78
C PRO A 42 2.18 -4.05 11.67
N LEU A 43 2.39 -4.82 12.75
CA LEU A 43 3.45 -4.65 13.74
C LEU A 43 4.59 -5.65 13.57
N GLN A 44 4.57 -6.47 12.51
CA GLN A 44 5.60 -7.48 12.30
C GLN A 44 6.99 -6.87 12.09
N GLY A 45 7.07 -5.68 11.51
CA GLY A 45 8.33 -5.00 11.21
C GLY A 45 9.28 -5.89 10.40
N ASN A 46 10.49 -6.09 10.94
CA ASN A 46 11.52 -7.00 10.43
C ASN A 46 11.65 -8.27 11.29
N ASN A 47 10.61 -8.65 12.03
CA ASN A 47 10.66 -9.82 12.91
C ASN A 47 11.04 -11.07 12.09
N PRO A 48 12.19 -11.72 12.34
CA PRO A 48 12.64 -12.89 11.58
C PRO A 48 11.73 -14.10 11.78
N ASP A 49 10.96 -14.13 12.87
CA ASP A 49 10.01 -15.21 13.18
C ASP A 49 8.66 -15.02 12.48
N TYR A 50 8.47 -13.90 11.76
CA TYR A 50 7.27 -13.69 10.96
C TYR A 50 7.32 -14.54 9.69
N ILE A 51 6.57 -15.64 9.70
CA ILE A 51 6.44 -16.57 8.57
C ILE A 51 5.35 -16.04 7.63
N GLY A 52 5.72 -15.07 6.79
CA GLY A 52 4.84 -14.42 5.81
C GLY A 52 5.62 -13.67 4.72
N SER A 53 4.91 -13.14 3.73
CA SER A 53 5.48 -12.34 2.63
C SER A 53 4.61 -11.11 2.34
N PRO A 54 4.58 -10.13 3.27
CA PRO A 54 3.76 -8.95 3.13
C PRO A 54 4.45 -7.99 2.15
N GLY A 55 3.65 -7.21 1.42
CA GLY A 55 4.19 -6.24 0.49
C GLY A 55 3.19 -5.64 -0.47
N LEU A 56 3.66 -4.58 -1.13
CA LEU A 56 3.00 -3.93 -2.25
C LEU A 56 3.57 -4.47 -3.56
N PHE A 57 2.70 -4.75 -4.53
CA PHE A 57 3.04 -5.24 -5.86
C PHE A 57 2.40 -4.31 -6.88
N ILE A 58 3.20 -3.73 -7.77
CA ILE A 58 2.72 -2.79 -8.79
C ILE A 58 2.70 -3.50 -10.13
N ASN A 59 1.58 -3.39 -10.84
CA ASN A 59 1.45 -3.96 -12.17
C ASN A 59 2.46 -3.31 -13.13
N GLY A 60 3.27 -4.14 -13.80
CA GLY A 60 4.31 -3.69 -14.72
C GLY A 60 5.62 -3.23 -14.08
N PHE A 61 5.73 -3.24 -12.74
CA PHE A 61 6.98 -2.98 -12.03
C PHE A 61 7.73 -4.28 -11.74
N PHE A 62 8.74 -4.61 -12.54
CA PHE A 62 9.41 -5.91 -12.53
C PHE A 62 10.93 -5.77 -12.68
N ASP A 63 11.69 -6.79 -12.28
CA ASP A 63 13.11 -6.93 -12.64
C ASP A 63 13.38 -8.25 -13.39
N TYR A 64 14.57 -8.39 -13.98
CA TYR A 64 14.95 -9.56 -14.76
C TYR A 64 15.67 -10.62 -13.91
N LYS A 65 15.11 -11.82 -13.81
CA LYS A 65 15.75 -13.01 -13.23
C LYS A 65 16.36 -13.87 -14.33
N GLU A 66 17.64 -14.20 -14.23
CA GLU A 66 18.25 -15.17 -15.15
C GLU A 66 17.62 -16.56 -14.95
N VAL A 67 17.29 -17.23 -16.05
CA VAL A 67 16.69 -18.56 -16.01
C VAL A 67 17.76 -19.62 -16.21
N SER A 68 17.88 -20.51 -15.23
CA SER A 68 18.70 -21.71 -15.37
C SER A 68 17.83 -22.86 -15.85
N TYR A 69 18.27 -23.52 -16.94
CA TYR A 69 17.64 -24.71 -17.48
C TYR A 69 18.56 -25.91 -17.26
N GLY A 70 17.99 -27.07 -16.93
CA GLY A 70 18.75 -28.32 -16.97
C GLY A 70 19.28 -28.64 -18.37
N GLU A 71 18.49 -28.30 -19.40
CA GLU A 71 18.89 -28.38 -20.81
C GLU A 71 18.27 -27.20 -21.57
N LYS A 72 19.10 -26.41 -22.27
CA LYS A 72 18.69 -25.17 -22.95
C LYS A 72 18.58 -25.40 -24.45
N TYR A 73 17.41 -25.13 -25.02
CA TYR A 73 17.15 -25.23 -26.46
C TYR A 73 17.05 -23.86 -27.14
N ARG A 74 17.18 -23.85 -28.48
CA ARG A 74 17.05 -22.63 -29.27
C ARG A 74 15.64 -22.04 -29.12
N GLY A 75 15.59 -20.75 -28.79
CA GLY A 75 14.33 -20.01 -28.60
C GLY A 75 13.86 -19.94 -27.15
N TYR A 76 14.56 -20.58 -26.20
CA TYR A 76 14.28 -20.40 -24.78
C TYR A 76 14.73 -19.00 -24.33
N PRO A 77 13.93 -18.31 -23.50
CA PRO A 77 14.31 -17.00 -22.99
C PRO A 77 15.50 -17.12 -22.04
N ASP A 78 16.39 -16.12 -22.07
CA ASP A 78 17.53 -16.06 -21.15
C ASP A 78 17.10 -15.56 -19.74
N ASN A 79 16.02 -14.78 -19.68
CA ASN A 79 15.54 -14.13 -18.47
C ASN A 79 14.02 -14.26 -18.31
N ASN A 80 13.59 -14.43 -17.07
CA ASN A 80 12.23 -14.21 -16.62
C ASN A 80 12.05 -12.77 -16.17
N GLN A 81 10.82 -12.27 -16.28
CA GLN A 81 10.40 -11.02 -15.63
C GLN A 81 9.69 -11.37 -14.32
N VAL A 82 10.12 -10.75 -13.22
CA VAL A 82 9.58 -10.98 -11.88
C VAL A 82 9.05 -9.66 -11.34
N ILE A 83 7.76 -9.62 -10.98
CA ILE A 83 7.18 -8.45 -10.29
C ILE A 83 7.87 -8.34 -8.93
N ASN A 84 8.42 -7.16 -8.65
CA ASN A 84 9.12 -6.94 -7.38
C ASN A 84 8.13 -6.69 -6.25
N ARG A 85 8.37 -7.36 -5.13
CA ARG A 85 7.73 -7.04 -3.86
C ARG A 85 8.37 -5.79 -3.27
N LEU A 86 7.56 -4.75 -3.04
CA LEU A 86 7.96 -3.52 -2.38
C LEU A 86 7.72 -3.60 -0.86
N PHE A 87 7.90 -2.48 -0.18
CA PHE A 87 7.62 -2.37 1.25
C PHE A 87 6.14 -2.69 1.56
N ASP A 88 5.85 -3.04 2.81
CA ASP A 88 4.48 -3.20 3.29
C ASP A 88 3.86 -1.83 3.67
N PRO A 89 2.86 -1.33 2.91
CA PRO A 89 2.20 -0.07 3.24
C PRO A 89 1.32 -0.15 4.50
N ARG A 90 1.11 -1.34 5.07
CA ARG A 90 0.38 -1.57 6.32
C ARG A 90 1.28 -1.56 7.56
N ALA A 91 2.60 -1.65 7.39
CA ALA A 91 3.53 -1.72 8.52
C ALA A 91 3.56 -0.40 9.32
N ILE A 92 3.43 -0.46 10.63
CA ILE A 92 3.55 0.67 11.56
C ILE A 92 4.40 0.25 12.77
N ARG A 93 5.00 1.22 13.44
CA ARG A 93 5.65 1.07 14.73
C ARG A 93 4.76 1.74 15.78
N ILE A 94 4.53 1.05 16.88
CA ILE A 94 3.76 1.58 18.01
C ILE A 94 4.70 1.66 19.21
N LYS A 95 4.69 2.81 19.90
CA LYS A 95 5.27 2.93 21.23
C LYS A 95 4.18 3.11 22.27
N VAL A 96 4.38 2.49 23.43
CA VAL A 96 3.50 2.61 24.59
C VAL A 96 4.38 2.90 25.81
N GLY A 97 4.32 4.13 26.32
CA GLY A 97 5.25 4.57 27.38
C GLY A 97 6.72 4.42 26.94
N SER A 98 7.47 3.52 27.58
CA SER A 98 8.86 3.22 27.24
C SER A 98 9.05 2.04 26.27
N GLU A 99 8.00 1.27 26.00
CA GLU A 99 8.04 0.07 25.15
C GLU A 99 7.85 0.46 23.68
N ASP A 100 8.55 -0.23 22.79
CA ASP A 100 8.60 0.12 21.37
C ASP A 100 8.55 -1.11 20.47
N SER A 101 7.51 -1.23 19.65
CA SER A 101 7.28 -2.41 18.80
C SER A 101 8.36 -2.65 17.74
N LEU A 102 9.29 -1.71 17.52
CA LEU A 102 10.44 -1.92 16.63
C LEU A 102 11.56 -2.72 17.31
N THR A 103 11.78 -2.50 18.61
CA THR A 103 12.87 -3.12 19.39
C THR A 103 12.38 -4.20 20.34
N ASP A 104 11.13 -4.09 20.78
CA ASP A 104 10.48 -4.97 21.71
C ASP A 104 9.46 -5.86 21.00
N HIS A 105 9.43 -7.13 21.39
CA HIS A 105 8.54 -8.12 20.79
C HIS A 105 7.12 -7.99 21.38
N PHE A 106 6.25 -7.29 20.65
CA PHE A 106 4.83 -7.23 20.98
C PHE A 106 4.15 -8.51 20.49
N LYS A 107 3.39 -9.16 21.36
CA LYS A 107 2.58 -10.31 20.97
C LYS A 107 1.32 -9.81 20.25
N VAL A 108 1.10 -10.26 19.04
CA VAL A 108 -0.05 -9.83 18.21
C VAL A 108 -0.89 -11.05 17.84
N GLU A 109 -2.18 -10.99 18.15
CA GLU A 109 -3.13 -12.06 17.88
C GLU A 109 -4.24 -11.55 16.95
N ASN A 110 -4.52 -12.32 15.89
CA ASN A 110 -5.66 -12.06 15.00
C ASN A 110 -6.96 -12.45 15.71
N ILE A 111 -7.78 -11.47 16.10
CA ILE A 111 -9.08 -11.72 16.74
C ILE A 111 -10.18 -11.87 15.70
N ASP A 112 -10.22 -10.95 14.73
CA ASP A 112 -11.20 -10.98 13.66
C ASP A 112 -10.63 -10.36 12.37
N LYS A 113 -11.08 -10.88 11.23
CA LYS A 113 -10.86 -10.29 9.91
C LYS A 113 -12.11 -10.50 9.07
N ASN A 114 -12.48 -9.47 8.33
CA ASN A 114 -13.59 -9.53 7.40
C ASN A 114 -13.28 -8.72 6.14
N LEU A 115 -13.27 -9.38 4.98
CA LEU A 115 -13.20 -8.70 3.68
C LEU A 115 -14.61 -8.58 3.08
N ASP A 116 -15.07 -7.35 2.96
CA ASP A 116 -16.29 -7.01 2.25
C ASP A 116 -15.98 -6.94 0.74
N MET A 117 -16.39 -7.95 -0.01
CA MET A 117 -16.11 -8.05 -1.45
C MET A 117 -16.94 -7.09 -2.31
N GLN A 118 -18.05 -6.53 -1.79
CA GLN A 118 -18.84 -5.53 -2.52
C GLN A 118 -18.14 -4.18 -2.54
N THR A 119 -17.53 -3.81 -1.42
CA THR A 119 -16.87 -2.51 -1.25
C THR A 119 -15.36 -2.57 -1.44
N GLY A 120 -14.75 -3.76 -1.30
CA GLY A 120 -13.30 -3.95 -1.27
C GLY A 120 -12.64 -3.49 0.02
N LEU A 121 -13.42 -3.30 1.09
CA LEU A 121 -12.94 -2.86 2.40
C LEU A 121 -12.61 -4.07 3.28
N LEU A 122 -11.35 -4.14 3.70
CA LEU A 122 -10.87 -5.12 4.68
C LEU A 122 -10.94 -4.50 6.07
N HIS A 123 -11.64 -5.18 6.98
CA HIS A 123 -11.73 -4.83 8.41
C HIS A 123 -11.03 -5.89 9.25
N GLU A 124 -10.24 -5.45 10.22
CA GLU A 124 -9.41 -6.34 11.02
C GLU A 124 -9.35 -5.86 12.46
N LEU A 125 -9.29 -6.82 13.38
CA LEU A 125 -9.15 -6.61 14.80
C LEU A 125 -8.02 -7.49 15.31
N PHE A 126 -7.00 -6.86 15.88
CA PHE A 126 -5.89 -7.52 16.54
C PHE A 126 -5.92 -7.22 18.04
N SER A 127 -5.59 -8.22 18.85
CA SER A 127 -5.24 -8.03 20.26
C SER A 127 -3.72 -7.97 20.37
N VAL A 128 -3.20 -6.91 20.99
CA VAL A 128 -1.76 -6.69 21.13
C VAL A 128 -1.41 -6.64 22.61
N THR A 129 -0.40 -7.42 22.99
CA THR A 129 0.17 -7.45 24.35
C THR A 129 1.65 -7.06 24.30
N THR A 130 2.03 -6.04 25.05
CA THR A 130 3.42 -5.59 25.19
C THR A 130 4.19 -6.47 26.21
N PRO A 131 5.53 -6.47 26.20
CA PRO A 131 6.33 -7.18 27.21
C PRO A 131 5.99 -6.87 28.68
N GLU A 132 5.57 -5.65 28.99
CA GLU A 132 5.11 -5.26 30.34
C GLU A 132 3.64 -5.62 30.60
N ASN A 133 3.03 -6.47 29.76
CA ASN A 133 1.64 -6.93 29.85
C ASN A 133 0.58 -5.84 29.70
N ARG A 134 0.91 -4.77 28.96
CA ARG A 134 -0.09 -3.78 28.52
C ARG A 134 -0.83 -4.34 27.31
N ASN A 135 -2.15 -4.20 27.29
CA ASN A 135 -3.04 -4.79 26.30
C ASN A 135 -3.85 -3.70 25.60
N PHE A 136 -3.89 -3.75 24.27
CA PHE A 136 -4.76 -2.90 23.46
C PHE A 136 -5.31 -3.66 22.26
N ASN A 137 -6.47 -3.21 21.78
CA ASN A 137 -6.99 -3.64 20.50
C ASN A 137 -6.50 -2.70 19.40
N LEU A 138 -5.98 -3.26 18.32
CA LEU A 138 -5.65 -2.54 17.10
C LEU A 138 -6.69 -2.89 16.04
N VAL A 139 -7.52 -1.91 15.66
CA VAL A 139 -8.46 -2.03 14.55
C VAL A 139 -7.80 -1.47 13.30
N VAL A 140 -7.83 -2.25 12.22
CA VAL A 140 -7.27 -1.86 10.92
C VAL A 140 -8.36 -1.94 9.86
N GLU A 141 -8.48 -0.88 9.07
CA GLU A 141 -9.38 -0.83 7.91
C GLU A 141 -8.56 -0.45 6.68
N SER A 142 -8.61 -1.23 5.60
CA SER A 142 -7.81 -0.95 4.41
C SER A 142 -8.53 -1.27 3.10
N PHE A 143 -8.16 -0.56 2.03
CA PHE A 143 -8.70 -0.79 0.70
C PHE A 143 -7.75 -0.29 -0.39
N ALA A 144 -7.86 -0.85 -1.59
CA ALA A 144 -7.25 -0.30 -2.81
C ALA A 144 -8.33 0.47 -3.59
N SER A 145 -8.14 1.76 -3.84
CA SER A 145 -9.18 2.59 -4.47
C SER A 145 -9.38 2.21 -5.94
N LEU A 146 -10.62 1.91 -6.32
CA LEU A 146 -11.00 1.74 -7.73
C LEU A 146 -11.19 3.08 -8.46
N SER A 147 -11.62 4.14 -7.75
CA SER A 147 -11.82 5.47 -8.34
C SER A 147 -10.52 6.23 -8.60
N LYS A 148 -9.51 6.00 -7.74
CA LYS A 148 -8.18 6.60 -7.84
C LYS A 148 -7.17 5.46 -7.80
N THR A 149 -6.87 4.92 -8.97
CA THR A 149 -6.11 3.66 -9.11
C THR A 149 -4.73 3.68 -8.47
N ASN A 150 -4.17 4.87 -8.24
CA ASN A 150 -2.91 5.09 -7.54
C ASN A 150 -3.10 5.43 -6.05
N VAL A 151 -4.16 4.97 -5.37
CA VAL A 151 -4.38 5.24 -3.94
C VAL A 151 -4.70 3.96 -3.18
N PHE A 152 -3.81 3.59 -2.26
CA PHE A 152 -4.08 2.65 -1.18
C PHE A 152 -4.50 3.40 0.08
N GLY A 153 -5.65 3.06 0.66
CA GLY A 153 -6.16 3.59 1.91
C GLY A 153 -5.94 2.61 3.05
N VAL A 154 -5.39 3.07 4.16
CA VAL A 154 -5.35 2.31 5.42
C VAL A 154 -5.63 3.22 6.59
N LYS A 155 -6.40 2.73 7.55
CA LYS A 155 -6.77 3.37 8.81
C LYS A 155 -6.43 2.43 9.96
N TYR A 156 -5.74 2.96 10.95
CA TYR A 156 -5.50 2.30 12.24
C TYR A 156 -6.40 2.91 13.30
N SER A 157 -6.66 2.20 14.38
CA SER A 157 -7.38 2.69 15.56
C SER A 157 -6.96 1.86 16.76
N ILE A 158 -6.40 2.50 17.78
CA ILE A 158 -5.91 1.83 18.99
C ILE A 158 -6.93 2.06 20.12
N ILE A 159 -7.28 0.98 20.81
CA ILE A 159 -8.20 0.98 21.95
C ILE A 159 -7.46 0.32 23.13
N PRO A 160 -6.84 1.10 24.03
CA PRO A 160 -6.21 0.58 25.24
C PRO A 160 -7.23 -0.16 26.11
N THR A 161 -6.81 -1.26 26.75
CA THR A 161 -7.71 -2.08 27.59
C THR A 161 -7.34 -2.09 29.06
N ASN A 162 -6.05 -1.98 29.40
CA ASN A 162 -5.58 -2.07 30.79
C ASN A 162 -4.46 -1.07 31.14
N PHE A 163 -4.22 -0.06 30.31
CA PHE A 163 -3.21 0.96 30.54
C PHE A 163 -3.72 2.34 30.13
N SER A 164 -3.01 3.36 30.59
CA SER A 164 -3.38 4.75 30.43
C SER A 164 -2.23 5.63 29.94
N ASP A 165 -1.11 5.01 29.58
CA ASP A 165 0.06 5.65 29.02
C ASP A 165 -0.17 6.21 27.62
N GLU A 166 0.76 7.07 27.23
CA GLU A 166 0.84 7.65 25.90
C GLU A 166 1.14 6.61 24.83
N VAL A 167 0.42 6.70 23.69
CA VAL A 167 0.62 5.83 22.53
C VAL A 167 1.07 6.65 21.33
N GLU A 168 2.24 6.31 20.79
CA GLU A 168 2.79 6.92 19.57
C GLU A 168 2.67 5.92 18.40
N ILE A 169 2.11 6.34 17.26
CA ILE A 169 2.03 5.53 16.02
C ILE A 169 2.95 6.11 14.95
N ILE A 170 4.08 5.46 14.73
CA ILE A 170 5.10 5.89 13.77
C ILE A 170 4.93 5.08 12.49
N LYS A 171 4.81 5.76 11.35
CA LYS A 171 4.82 5.08 10.06
C LYS A 171 6.28 4.80 9.63
N VAL A 172 6.58 3.54 9.32
CA VAL A 172 7.94 3.09 8.94
C VAL A 172 7.99 2.66 7.48
N HIS A 173 9.13 2.89 6.81
CA HIS A 173 9.29 2.72 5.34
C HIS A 173 10.60 2.10 4.86
N ASP A 174 11.52 1.74 5.76
CA ASP A 174 12.88 1.33 5.39
C ASP A 174 12.95 -0.14 4.90
N TYR A 175 11.86 -0.64 4.34
CA TYR A 175 11.58 -2.07 4.15
C TYR A 175 11.56 -2.51 2.69
N VAL A 176 12.37 -1.90 1.83
CA VAL A 176 12.68 -2.55 0.55
C VAL A 176 13.71 -3.66 0.78
N ASN A 177 13.66 -4.74 -0.01
CA ASN A 177 14.58 -5.88 0.09
C ASN A 177 14.51 -6.64 1.43
N GLN A 178 13.38 -6.60 2.14
CA GLN A 178 13.17 -7.44 3.32
C GLN A 178 13.37 -8.91 2.98
N LYS A 179 14.13 -9.64 3.80
CA LYS A 179 14.21 -11.10 3.68
C LYS A 179 12.91 -11.68 4.21
N VAL A 180 12.13 -12.28 3.32
CA VAL A 180 10.96 -13.08 3.68
C VAL A 180 11.34 -14.56 3.76
N HIS A 181 10.60 -15.32 4.57
CA HIS A 181 10.79 -16.76 4.65
C HIS A 181 10.49 -17.39 3.27
N GLN A 182 11.52 -17.94 2.61
CA GLN A 182 11.36 -18.60 1.31
C GLN A 182 11.20 -20.10 1.54
N GLN A 183 10.08 -20.66 1.07
CA GLN A 183 9.89 -22.10 1.01
C GLN A 183 10.47 -22.59 -0.32
N ASP A 184 11.71 -23.08 -0.26
CA ASP A 184 12.63 -23.23 -1.39
C ASP A 184 12.54 -24.62 -2.07
N ASP A 185 11.32 -25.12 -2.30
CA ASP A 185 11.12 -26.45 -2.92
C ASP A 185 10.60 -26.39 -4.37
N ASP A 186 10.11 -25.24 -4.87
CA ASP A 186 9.54 -25.13 -6.21
C ASP A 186 10.15 -23.97 -7.03
N ILE A 187 10.88 -24.31 -8.09
CA ILE A 187 11.52 -23.38 -9.03
C ILE A 187 10.55 -22.42 -9.75
N ARG A 188 9.24 -22.72 -9.74
CA ARG A 188 8.19 -21.84 -10.30
C ARG A 188 7.78 -20.75 -9.33
N VAL A 189 8.09 -20.91 -8.04
CA VAL A 189 7.88 -19.87 -7.05
C VAL A 189 8.89 -18.77 -7.34
N SER A 190 8.36 -17.58 -7.64
CA SER A 190 9.17 -16.41 -7.87
C SER A 190 9.94 -16.08 -6.59
N THR A 191 11.25 -16.26 -6.59
CA THR A 191 12.10 -15.70 -5.54
C THR A 191 12.26 -14.21 -5.79
N ASP A 192 12.06 -13.40 -4.75
CA ASP A 192 12.38 -11.97 -4.81
C ASP A 192 13.84 -11.82 -5.24
N LEU A 193 14.05 -11.13 -6.37
CA LEU A 193 15.35 -10.93 -6.94
C LEU A 193 15.54 -9.46 -7.29
N GLY A 194 16.67 -8.95 -6.82
CA GLY A 194 17.09 -7.58 -7.05
C GLY A 194 17.18 -6.84 -5.73
N GLN A 195 18.35 -6.26 -5.48
CA GLN A 195 18.43 -5.16 -4.53
C GLN A 195 17.82 -3.95 -5.25
N MET A 196 16.59 -3.59 -4.89
CA MET A 196 16.04 -2.31 -5.30
C MET A 196 16.74 -1.20 -4.54
N GLN A 197 16.97 -0.07 -5.20
CA GLN A 197 17.43 1.13 -4.54
C GLN A 197 16.22 1.95 -4.07
N LEU A 198 16.32 2.47 -2.85
CA LEU A 198 15.30 3.33 -2.24
C LEU A 198 15.95 4.67 -1.92
N ASP A 199 15.52 5.72 -2.61
CA ASP A 199 15.99 7.08 -2.38
C ASP A 199 14.86 7.92 -1.78
N PHE A 200 15.12 8.54 -0.62
CA PHE A 200 14.21 9.53 -0.07
C PHE A 200 14.24 10.80 -0.92
N ILE A 201 13.06 11.32 -1.28
CA ILE A 201 12.91 12.54 -2.04
C ILE A 201 12.60 13.68 -1.05
N PRO A 202 13.59 14.53 -0.69
CA PRO A 202 13.31 15.69 0.14
C PRO A 202 12.39 16.69 -0.58
N ASP A 203 11.71 17.53 0.18
CA ASP A 203 10.98 18.71 -0.29
C ASP A 203 9.73 18.50 -1.16
N ASN A 204 9.14 17.30 -1.20
CA ASN A 204 7.88 17.05 -1.91
C ASN A 204 6.61 17.48 -1.12
N GLY A 205 6.76 18.20 0.00
CA GLY A 205 5.68 18.55 0.94
C GLY A 205 5.05 17.36 1.68
N GLN A 206 5.36 16.12 1.27
CA GLN A 206 4.95 14.86 1.85
C GLN A 206 6.11 13.85 1.75
N PRO A 207 6.33 12.99 2.76
CA PRO A 207 7.37 11.97 2.69
C PRO A 207 7.17 11.11 1.44
N SER A 208 8.20 11.06 0.60
CA SER A 208 8.15 10.37 -0.69
C SER A 208 9.45 9.62 -0.94
N TYR A 209 9.33 8.48 -1.59
CA TYR A 209 10.45 7.62 -1.92
C TYR A 209 10.44 7.30 -3.41
N LEU A 210 11.60 7.31 -4.04
CA LEU A 210 11.83 6.71 -5.35
C LEU A 210 12.39 5.31 -5.14
N VAL A 211 11.68 4.31 -5.66
CA VAL A 211 12.17 2.93 -5.72
C VAL A 211 12.62 2.64 -7.14
N THR A 212 13.84 2.14 -7.32
CA THR A 212 14.35 1.75 -8.64
C THR A 212 14.79 0.30 -8.66
N THR A 213 14.49 -0.37 -9.77
CA THR A 213 14.95 -1.74 -10.07
C THR A 213 16.34 -1.71 -10.70
N PHE A 214 17.15 -2.75 -10.49
CA PHE A 214 18.54 -2.74 -10.94
C PHE A 214 18.68 -3.05 -12.44
N ARG A 215 18.07 -4.14 -12.95
CA ARG A 215 18.31 -4.56 -14.35
C ARG A 215 17.32 -3.95 -15.33
N SER A 216 16.03 -3.88 -14.97
CA SER A 216 15.01 -3.29 -15.84
C SER A 216 15.01 -1.75 -15.84
N GLN A 217 15.72 -1.12 -14.89
CA GLN A 217 15.83 0.34 -14.75
C GLN A 217 14.46 1.04 -14.75
N GLN A 218 13.47 0.45 -14.11
CA GLN A 218 12.19 1.09 -13.82
C GLN A 218 12.28 1.91 -12.52
N GLY A 219 11.47 2.97 -12.43
CA GLY A 219 11.32 3.77 -11.22
C GLY A 219 9.87 3.88 -10.80
N ALA A 220 9.59 3.72 -9.50
CA ALA A 220 8.30 3.94 -8.88
C ALA A 220 8.42 5.02 -7.79
N ILE A 221 7.64 6.09 -7.91
CA ILE A 221 7.50 7.07 -6.81
C ILE A 221 6.37 6.62 -5.91
N ILE A 222 6.65 6.64 -4.61
CA ILE A 222 5.71 6.29 -3.56
C ILE A 222 5.64 7.46 -2.60
N THR A 223 4.48 8.10 -2.55
CA THR A 223 4.20 9.24 -1.67
C THR A 223 3.25 8.85 -0.57
N LEU A 224 3.50 9.38 0.63
CA LEU A 224 2.79 9.03 1.84
C LEU A 224 2.12 10.27 2.39
N ARG A 225 0.79 10.25 2.37
CA ARG A 225 -0.01 11.36 2.84
C ARG A 225 -0.83 10.99 4.05
N LEU A 226 -0.59 11.66 5.17
CA LEU A 226 -1.51 11.67 6.30
C LEU A 226 -2.72 12.54 5.96
N LEU A 227 -3.91 11.95 5.85
CA LEU A 227 -5.12 12.67 5.43
C LEU A 227 -5.92 13.27 6.60
N LYS A 228 -5.90 12.62 7.77
CA LYS A 228 -6.54 13.12 8.99
C LYS A 228 -5.89 12.44 10.19
N THR A 229 -5.79 13.16 11.29
CA THR A 229 -5.53 12.63 12.63
C THR A 229 -6.52 13.30 13.57
N SER A 230 -7.05 12.58 14.54
CA SER A 230 -7.81 13.15 15.67
C SER A 230 -6.94 14.06 16.54
N SER A 231 -5.63 13.86 16.51
CA SER A 231 -4.65 14.51 17.38
C SER A 231 -3.37 14.80 16.61
N GLN A 232 -3.05 16.08 16.45
CA GLN A 232 -1.78 16.52 15.87
C GLN A 232 -0.71 16.50 16.98
N ILE A 233 0.40 15.81 16.71
CA ILE A 233 1.44 15.34 17.65
C ILE A 233 0.98 14.07 18.37
N LEU A 234 1.70 12.96 18.14
CA LEU A 234 1.42 11.63 18.68
C LEU A 234 1.83 11.52 20.17
N GLN A 235 1.49 12.55 20.95
CA GLN A 235 1.43 12.47 22.39
C GLN A 235 -0.04 12.45 22.80
N LEU A 236 -0.55 11.26 23.12
CA LEU A 236 -1.96 11.04 23.39
C LEU A 236 -2.22 10.59 24.81
N ASN A 237 -2.93 11.44 25.56
CA ASN A 237 -3.63 11.03 26.77
C ASN A 237 -5.00 10.41 26.44
N ILE A 238 -5.26 9.30 27.12
CA ILE A 238 -6.43 8.42 27.24
C ILE A 238 -7.77 8.93 26.65
N SER A 239 -8.38 8.05 25.83
CA SER A 239 -9.76 8.01 25.30
C SER A 239 -10.01 8.38 23.83
N GLU A 240 -8.99 8.74 23.07
CA GLU A 240 -9.16 9.07 21.64
C GLU A 240 -8.79 7.94 20.68
N ILE A 241 -9.72 7.59 19.79
CA ILE A 241 -9.44 6.73 18.63
C ILE A 241 -8.45 7.45 17.72
N VAL A 242 -7.24 6.91 17.56
CA VAL A 242 -6.23 7.46 16.65
C VAL A 242 -6.43 6.90 15.25
N THR A 243 -6.98 7.71 14.35
CA THR A 243 -7.17 7.35 12.93
C THR A 243 -6.11 8.00 12.07
N ILE A 244 -5.27 7.21 11.39
CA ILE A 244 -4.32 7.67 10.37
C ILE A 244 -4.80 7.13 9.02
N ILE A 245 -5.23 8.00 8.10
CA ILE A 245 -5.59 7.58 6.73
C ILE A 245 -4.43 7.91 5.80
N MET A 246 -3.83 6.90 5.18
CA MET A 246 -2.74 7.06 4.21
C MET A 246 -3.25 6.94 2.77
N ALA A 247 -2.61 7.65 1.84
CA ALA A 247 -2.82 7.46 0.40
C ALA A 247 -1.46 7.25 -0.27
N THR A 248 -1.24 6.08 -0.87
CA THR A 248 0.01 5.76 -1.59
C THR A 248 -0.13 5.98 -3.09
N GLY A 249 0.41 7.09 -3.60
CA GLY A 249 0.57 7.38 -5.03
C GLY A 249 1.60 6.46 -5.66
N VAL A 250 1.26 5.76 -6.75
CA VAL A 250 2.19 4.91 -7.51
C VAL A 250 2.23 5.34 -8.98
N SER A 251 3.40 5.73 -9.48
CA SER A 251 3.64 6.07 -10.89
C SER A 251 4.92 5.43 -11.39
N ILE A 252 4.87 4.76 -12.54
CA ILE A 252 6.04 4.18 -13.21
C ILE A 252 6.67 5.25 -14.12
N LEU A 253 7.97 5.51 -13.94
CA LEU A 253 8.71 6.44 -14.78
C LEU A 253 9.38 5.71 -15.96
N PRO A 254 9.30 6.24 -17.19
CA PRO A 254 9.95 5.64 -18.36
C PRO A 254 11.48 5.83 -18.37
N ASN A 255 12.05 6.65 -17.47
CA ASN A 255 13.50 6.89 -17.39
C ASN A 255 13.91 7.40 -15.99
N PRO A 256 14.48 6.56 -15.10
CA PRO A 256 14.79 6.93 -13.73
C PRO A 256 16.17 7.61 -13.63
N VAL A 257 16.32 8.78 -14.24
CA VAL A 257 17.45 9.65 -13.90
C VAL A 257 16.95 10.59 -12.82
N VAL A 258 17.54 10.54 -11.62
CA VAL A 258 17.31 11.57 -10.59
C VAL A 258 17.75 12.92 -11.19
N PRO A 259 16.82 13.82 -11.49
CA PRO A 259 17.17 15.11 -12.07
C PRO A 259 17.91 15.94 -11.00
N LYS A 260 19.17 16.27 -11.25
CA LYS A 260 19.97 17.17 -10.37
C LYS A 260 19.36 18.57 -10.20
N SER A 261 18.40 18.93 -11.04
CA SER A 261 17.45 20.04 -10.83
C SER A 261 16.24 19.79 -11.73
N LEU A 262 15.10 19.40 -11.17
CA LEU A 262 13.87 19.32 -11.94
C LEU A 262 13.16 20.66 -11.84
N ASN A 263 13.11 21.40 -12.95
CA ASN A 263 12.41 22.67 -13.02
C ASN A 263 10.92 22.45 -12.72
N PHE A 264 10.50 23.03 -11.60
CA PHE A 264 9.26 22.83 -10.84
C PHE A 264 7.95 23.02 -11.63
N TYR A 265 8.00 23.67 -12.80
CA TYR A 265 6.80 24.09 -13.54
C TYR A 265 6.13 22.99 -14.37
N LEU A 266 6.86 21.95 -14.79
CA LEU A 266 6.29 20.93 -15.70
C LEU A 266 5.46 19.85 -14.98
N LEU A 267 5.83 19.49 -13.74
CA LEU A 267 5.10 18.49 -12.93
C LEU A 267 3.87 19.09 -12.22
N LEU A 268 3.97 20.36 -11.79
CA LEU A 268 2.84 21.06 -11.18
C LEU A 268 1.71 21.30 -12.20
N ALA A 269 2.03 21.50 -13.48
CA ALA A 269 1.03 21.68 -14.55
C ALA A 269 0.21 20.41 -14.83
N ILE A 270 0.81 19.22 -14.68
CA ILE A 270 0.11 17.94 -14.84
C ILE A 270 -0.77 17.64 -13.60
N PHE A 271 -0.37 18.10 -12.41
CA PHE A 271 -1.11 17.86 -11.16
C PHE A 271 -2.22 18.89 -10.85
N ILE A 272 -2.03 20.18 -11.15
CA ILE A 272 -3.03 21.22 -10.84
C ILE A 272 -4.25 21.18 -11.77
N HIS A 273 -4.08 20.76 -13.02
CA HIS A 273 -5.20 20.73 -13.98
C HIS A 273 -6.24 19.64 -13.69
N TRP A 274 -5.98 18.73 -12.73
CA TRP A 274 -6.86 17.60 -12.38
C TRP A 274 -7.47 17.67 -10.97
N LEU A 275 -7.26 18.78 -10.24
CA LEU A 275 -7.75 18.94 -8.86
C LEU A 275 -8.47 20.28 -8.58
N THR A 276 -8.99 20.96 -9.59
CA THR A 276 -9.94 22.07 -9.34
C THR A 276 -11.38 21.55 -9.35
N PRO A 277 -12.20 21.85 -8.32
CA PRO A 277 -13.62 21.55 -8.35
C PRO A 277 -14.34 22.64 -9.15
N ILE A 278 -14.89 22.31 -10.32
CA ILE A 278 -15.94 23.13 -10.92
C ILE A 278 -17.26 22.65 -10.31
N CYS A 279 -17.67 23.29 -9.23
CA CYS A 279 -19.02 23.20 -8.73
C CYS A 279 -19.51 24.63 -8.47
N THR A 280 -20.29 25.18 -9.41
CA THR A 280 -21.36 26.12 -9.07
C THR A 280 -22.61 25.70 -9.87
N PRO A 281 -23.79 25.67 -9.24
CA PRO A 281 -25.04 25.39 -9.93
C PRO A 281 -25.65 26.70 -10.42
N THR A 282 -26.13 26.76 -11.66
CA THR A 282 -27.31 27.59 -11.99
C THR A 282 -27.91 27.12 -13.31
N ASN A 283 -29.22 26.86 -13.26
CA ASN A 283 -30.10 26.71 -14.39
C ASN A 283 -29.96 27.91 -15.34
N THR A 284 -29.90 27.65 -16.64
CA THR A 284 -30.85 28.17 -17.65
C THR A 284 -30.46 27.62 -19.02
N PHE A 285 -31.38 26.91 -19.67
CA PHE A 285 -31.36 26.72 -21.12
C PHE A 285 -31.38 28.09 -21.81
N PRO A 286 -30.71 28.22 -22.96
CA PRO A 286 -31.50 28.53 -24.15
C PRO A 286 -31.09 27.72 -25.38
N HIS A 287 -32.11 27.50 -26.21
CA HIS A 287 -32.02 27.16 -27.63
C HIS A 287 -30.98 28.03 -28.37
N TRP A 288 -30.42 27.52 -29.47
CA TRP A 288 -30.66 28.02 -30.84
C TRP A 288 -29.75 27.30 -31.86
N THR A 289 -30.42 26.66 -32.81
CA THR A 289 -30.10 26.50 -34.25
C THR A 289 -28.81 25.84 -34.75
N THR A 290 -29.05 24.71 -35.41
CA THR A 290 -28.51 24.30 -36.72
C THR A 290 -27.88 25.39 -37.57
N THR A 291 -26.64 25.17 -38.02
CA THR A 291 -26.23 25.50 -39.40
C THR A 291 -25.09 24.60 -39.86
N SER A 292 -25.20 24.24 -41.12
CA SER A 292 -24.47 23.25 -41.91
C SER A 292 -23.31 23.84 -42.73
N TRP A 293 -22.44 22.93 -43.25
CA TRP A 293 -21.39 23.11 -44.29
C TRP A 293 -20.08 23.78 -43.78
N ILE A 294 -18.86 23.34 -44.11
CA ILE A 294 -18.26 23.04 -45.42
C ILE A 294 -17.10 22.02 -45.32
N ARG A 295 -16.92 21.28 -46.43
CA ARG A 295 -15.90 20.30 -46.84
C ARG A 295 -14.43 20.77 -46.79
N ARG A 296 -13.55 19.76 -46.59
CA ARG A 296 -12.24 19.43 -47.22
C ARG A 296 -11.28 20.57 -47.64
N SER A 297 -10.02 20.40 -47.25
CA SER A 297 -8.88 20.40 -48.20
C SER A 297 -7.69 19.60 -47.65
N ASN A 298 -7.27 18.58 -48.40
CA ASN A 298 -5.91 18.02 -48.39
C ASN A 298 -4.99 18.91 -49.25
N LEU A 299 -3.68 18.60 -49.19
CA LEU A 299 -2.50 19.10 -49.93
C LEU A 299 -1.65 20.04 -49.06
N ASN A 300 -0.36 19.81 -48.77
CA ASN A 300 0.68 18.91 -49.30
C ASN A 300 1.50 18.31 -48.15
#